data_AF-A0A831K7E7-F1
#
_entry.id   AF-A0A831K7E7-F1
#
_cell.length_a   1.000
_cell.length_b   1.000
_cell.length_c   1.000
_cell.angle_alpha   90.00
_cell.angle_beta   90.00
_cell.angle_gamma   90.00
#
_symmetry.space_group_name_H-M   'P 1'
#
loop_
_entity.id
_entity.type
_entity.pdbx_description
1 polymer ?
#
loop_
_entity_poly.entity_id
_entity_poly.type
_entity_poly.pdbx_seq_one_letter_code
_entity_poly.pdbx_strand_id
1 'polypeptide(L)' 'MNIDIDEIIKDLERKSIPLHMISQYIPNENLAVFIRRKILEKRLGIDLIAIGSTVIDFEELKNTEIRNAIGALQI' A
#
# COMPACT_ATOMS: atom_id res chain seq x y z
N MET A 1 9.25 -16.48 -7.20
CA MET A 1 8.22 -16.71 -6.15
C MET A 1 7.01 -15.89 -6.56
N ASN A 2 5.88 -16.52 -6.89
CA ASN A 2 4.68 -15.78 -7.27
C ASN A 2 4.02 -15.29 -5.98
N ILE A 3 4.08 -13.98 -5.72
CA ILE A 3 3.48 -13.40 -4.52
C ILE A 3 1.99 -13.19 -4.84
N ASP A 4 1.10 -13.98 -4.21
CA ASP A 4 -0.34 -13.76 -4.31
C ASP A 4 -0.74 -12.59 -3.41
N ILE A 5 -1.03 -11.45 -4.04
CA ILE A 5 -1.39 -10.23 -3.33
C ILE A 5 -2.74 -10.35 -2.63
N ASP A 6 -3.68 -11.10 -3.19
CA ASP A 6 -5.00 -11.27 -2.60
C ASP A 6 -4.93 -12.12 -1.34
N GLU A 7 -4.03 -13.11 -1.31
CA GLU A 7 -3.73 -13.89 -0.11
C GLU A 7 -3.11 -13.01 0.99
N ILE A 8 -2.12 -12.17 0.65
CA ILE A 8 -1.52 -11.22 1.60
C ILE A 8 -2.57 -10.27 2.17
N ILE A 9 -3.41 -9.67 1.32
CA ILE A 9 -4.46 -8.75 1.78
C ILE A 9 -5.42 -9.46 2.72
N LYS A 10 -5.87 -10.68 2.39
CA LYS A 10 -6.75 -11.48 3.26
C LYS A 10 -6.11 -11.76 4.61
N ASP A 11 -4.82 -12.10 4.64
CA ASP A 11 -4.11 -12.38 5.88
C ASP A 11 -3.90 -11.13 6.75
N LEU A 12 -3.60 -9.98 6.13
CA LEU A 12 -3.50 -8.71 6.83
C LEU A 12 -4.85 -8.28 7.43
N GLU A 13 -5.95 -8.46 6.69
CA GLU A 13 -7.30 -8.21 7.16
C GLU A 13 -7.68 -9.16 8.32
N ARG A 14 -7.42 -10.46 8.20
CA ARG A 14 -7.68 -11.46 9.24
C ARG A 14 -6.93 -11.17 10.54
N LYS A 15 -5.66 -10.77 10.43
CA LYS A 15 -4.82 -10.40 11.57
C LYS A 15 -5.17 -9.02 12.14
N SER A 16 -6.15 -8.32 11.56
CA SER A 16 -6.57 -6.97 11.97
C SER A 16 -5.40 -5.98 12.02
N ILE A 17 -4.44 -6.13 11.11
CA ILE A 17 -3.24 -5.30 11.08
C ILE A 17 -3.65 -3.86 10.69
N PRO A 18 -3.29 -2.84 11.49
CA PRO A 18 -3.54 -1.45 11.10
C PRO A 18 -2.78 -1.09 9.82
N LEU A 19 -3.39 -0.29 8.93
CA LEU A 19 -2.79 0.10 7.65
C LEU A 19 -1.39 0.72 7.78
N HIS A 20 -1.16 1.49 8.84
CA HIS A 20 0.13 2.13 9.07
C HIS A 20 1.25 1.14 9.41
N MET A 21 0.89 -0.03 9.95
CA MET A 21 1.84 -1.09 10.32
C MET A 21 2.26 -1.96 9.14
N ILE A 22 1.63 -1.85 7.97
CA ILE A 22 1.86 -2.76 6.83
C ILE A 22 3.33 -2.82 6.40
N SER A 23 4.07 -1.69 6.41
CA SER A 23 5.50 -1.67 6.07
C SER A 23 6.38 -2.51 7.01
N GLN A 24 5.90 -2.85 8.21
CA GLN A 24 6.64 -3.72 9.13
C GLN A 24 6.54 -5.20 8.73
N TYR A 25 5.52 -5.56 7.94
CA TYR A 25 5.27 -6.93 7.48
C TYR A 25 5.66 -7.14 6.02
N ILE A 26 5.73 -6.06 5.24
CA ILE A 26 6.03 -6.08 3.81
C ILE A 26 7.36 -5.34 3.59
N PRO A 27 8.46 -6.04 3.23
CA PRO A 27 9.78 -5.43 3.11
C PRO A 27 9.89 -4.34 2.03
N ASN A 28 9.04 -4.43 1.02
CA ASN A 28 8.99 -3.50 -0.11
C ASN A 28 7.86 -2.46 0.09
N GLU A 29 8.22 -1.20 0.22
CA GLU A 29 7.36 -0.05 0.45
C GLU A 29 6.48 0.25 -0.76
N ASN A 30 6.96 0.06 -2.00
CA ASN A 30 6.07 0.16 -3.18
C ASN A 30 4.90 -0.81 -3.05
N LEU A 31 5.20 -2.03 -2.62
CA LEU A 31 4.19 -3.04 -2.37
C LEU A 31 3.32 -2.70 -1.15
N ALA A 32 3.90 -2.18 -0.07
CA ALA A 32 3.14 -1.74 1.11
C ALA A 32 2.14 -0.61 0.76
N VAL A 33 2.57 0.37 -0.04
CA VAL A 33 1.74 1.47 -0.56
C VAL A 33 0.60 0.92 -1.43
N PHE A 34 0.92 0.00 -2.34
CA PHE A 34 -0.09 -0.69 -3.17
C PHE A 34 -1.13 -1.43 -2.32
N ILE A 35 -0.69 -2.22 -1.34
CA ILE A 35 -1.55 -2.99 -0.46
C ILE A 35 -2.44 -2.05 0.38
N ARG A 36 -1.89 -0.98 0.96
CA ARG A 36 -2.68 0.02 1.70
C ARG A 36 -3.78 0.60 0.82
N ARG A 37 -3.45 0.99 -0.42
CA ARG A 37 -4.42 1.50 -1.39
C ARG A 37 -5.50 0.46 -1.67
N LYS A 38 -5.14 -0.78 -1.97
CA LYS A 38 -6.11 -1.86 -2.27
C LYS A 38 -7.06 -2.14 -1.12
N ILE A 39 -6.56 -2.14 0.11
CA ILE A 39 -7.42 -2.29 1.30
C ILE A 39 -8.39 -1.11 1.42
N LEU A 40 -7.93 0.13 1.17
CA LEU A 40 -8.81 1.31 1.19
C LEU A 40 -9.86 1.26 0.07
N GLU A 41 -9.47 0.93 -1.16
CA GLU A 41 -10.38 0.76 -2.30
C GLU A 41 -11.49 -0.23 -1.94
N LYS A 42 -11.13 -1.40 -1.39
CA LYS A 42 -12.08 -2.41 -0.94
C LYS A 42 -13.00 -1.93 0.20
N ARG A 43 -12.46 -1.22 1.19
CA ARG A 43 -13.24 -0.71 2.34
C ARG A 43 -14.21 0.41 1.96
N LEU A 44 -13.80 1.25 1.02
CA LEU A 44 -14.56 2.43 0.62
C LEU A 44 -15.47 2.18 -0.59
N GLY A 45 -15.26 1.07 -1.31
CA GLY A 45 -16.01 0.76 -2.54
C GLY A 45 -15.70 1.72 -3.68
N ILE A 46 -14.48 2.27 -3.72
CA ILE A 46 -14.02 3.22 -4.75
C ILE A 46 -12.69 2.75 -5.34
N ASP A 47 -12.41 3.19 -6.57
CA ASP A 47 -11.11 2.97 -7.21
C ASP A 47 -10.24 4.24 -7.09
N LEU A 48 -8.99 4.06 -6.66
CA LEU A 48 -8.02 5.14 -6.46
C LEU A 48 -6.94 5.12 -7.56
N ILE A 49 -7.37 4.87 -8.81
CA ILE A 49 -6.49 4.66 -9.97
C ILE A 49 -5.55 5.86 -10.19
N ALA A 50 -6.09 7.09 -10.13
CA ALA A 50 -5.33 8.30 -10.45
C ALA A 50 -4.09 8.50 -9.54
N ILE A 51 -4.25 8.30 -8.23
CA ILE A 51 -3.12 8.42 -7.29
C ILE A 51 -2.21 7.19 -7.34
N GLY A 52 -2.71 6.08 -7.87
CA GLY A 52 -1.99 4.82 -7.93
C GLY A 52 -1.08 4.65 -9.13
N SER A 53 -1.34 5.40 -10.20
CA SER A 53 -0.48 5.51 -11.37
C SER A 53 0.58 6.57 -11.12
N THR A 54 1.73 6.16 -10.58
CA THR A 54 2.85 7.06 -10.28
C THR A 54 4.18 6.42 -10.69
N VAL A 55 5.16 7.26 -11.03
CA VAL A 55 6.56 6.87 -11.30
C VAL A 55 7.43 6.93 -10.05
N ILE A 56 6.88 7.36 -8.91
CA ILE A 56 7.60 7.48 -7.65
C ILE A 56 8.00 6.10 -7.14
N ASP A 57 9.28 5.94 -6.83
CA ASP A 57 9.77 4.82 -6.03
C ASP A 57 9.68 5.16 -4.54
N PHE A 58 8.73 4.54 -3.85
CA PHE A 58 8.52 4.73 -2.42
C PHE A 58 9.62 4.08 -1.56
N GLU A 59 10.45 3.18 -2.11
CA GLU A 59 11.64 2.69 -1.41
C GLU A 59 12.62 3.83 -1.10
N GLU A 60 12.83 4.73 -2.06
CA GLU A 60 13.74 5.87 -1.92
C GLU A 60 13.22 6.89 -0.88
N LEU A 61 11.93 6.83 -0.56
CA LEU A 61 11.26 7.77 0.35
C LEU A 61 11.16 7.27 1.80
N LYS A 62 11.65 6.07 2.12
CA LYS A 62 11.59 5.48 3.48
C LYS A 62 12.22 6.36 4.56
N ASN A 63 13.19 7.19 4.20
CA ASN A 63 13.92 8.08 5.13
C ASN A 63 13.38 9.52 5.13
N THR A 64 12.19 9.74 4.59
CA THR A 64 11.53 11.05 4.56
C THR A 64 10.39 11.12 5.58
N GLU A 65 9.75 12.29 5.69
CA GLU A 65 8.57 12.48 6.55
C GLU A 65 7.28 11.88 5.97
N ILE A 66 7.33 11.31 4.76
CA ILE A 66 6.16 10.68 4.12
C ILE A 66 5.84 9.39 4.87
N ARG A 67 4.66 9.35 5.50
CA ARG A 67 4.13 8.18 6.21
C ARG A 67 2.83 7.71 5.58
N ASN A 68 2.61 6.40 5.62
CA ASN A 68 1.35 5.76 5.22
C ASN A 68 0.91 6.12 3.80
N ALA A 69 1.86 6.23 2.87
CA ALA A 69 1.54 6.56 1.50
C ALA A 69 0.59 5.52 0.88
N ILE A 70 -0.30 5.99 0.02
CA ILE A 70 -1.27 5.19 -0.75
C ILE A 70 -1.18 5.45 -2.27
N GLY A 71 -0.27 6.33 -2.66
CA GLY A 71 -0.15 6.87 -4.01
C GLY A 71 0.48 8.26 -3.97
N ALA A 72 0.35 8.98 -5.07
CA ALA A 72 0.85 10.34 -5.23
C ALA A 72 -0.13 11.20 -6.02
N LEU A 73 -0.20 12.50 -5.69
CA LEU A 73 -0.92 13.48 -6.48
C LEU A 73 -0.01 14.00 -7.60
N GLN A 74 -0.52 14.04 -8.83
CA GLN A 74 0.16 14.66 -9.97
C GLN A 74 -0.32 16.12 -10.10
N ILE A 75 0.61 17.07 -10.20
CA ILE A 75 0.36 18.52 -10.33
C ILE A 75 0.87 18.98 -11.68
#